data_AF-A0A8J8GGZ7-F1
#
_entry.id   AF-A0A8J8GGZ7-F1
#
_cell.length_a   1.000
_cell.length_b   1.000
_cell.length_c   1.000
_cell.angle_alpha   90.00
_cell.angle_beta   90.00
_cell.angle_gamma   90.00
#
_symmetry.space_group_name_H-M   'P 1'
#
loop_
_entity.id
_entity.type
_entity.pdbx_description
1 polymer ?
#
loop_
_entity_poly.entity_id
_entity_poly.type
_entity_poly.pdbx_seq_one_letter_code
_entity_poly.pdbx_strand_id
1 'polypeptide(L)' 'MVVDIEIQKLEEQINKVKKELVLTVKETGLNSQQTLNCSQRLDALITAYQKMRAVGCEK' A
#
# COMPACT_ATOMS: atom_id res chain seq x y z
N MET A 1 -8.36 -21.59 3.18
CA MET A 1 -8.68 -20.44 2.32
C MET A 1 -8.63 -19.13 3.13
N VAL A 2 -7.57 -18.91 3.92
CA VAL A 2 -7.47 -17.75 4.85
C VAL A 2 -6.52 -16.69 4.29
N VAL A 3 -5.48 -17.13 3.59
CA VAL A 3 -4.45 -16.29 2.96
C VAL A 3 -5.07 -15.32 1.93
N ASP A 4 -6.06 -15.77 1.17
CA ASP A 4 -6.71 -14.96 0.14
C ASP A 4 -7.49 -13.77 0.73
N ILE A 5 -8.12 -13.99 1.89
CA ILE A 5 -8.88 -12.94 2.60
C ILE A 5 -7.92 -11.86 3.14
N GLU A 6 -6.76 -12.26 3.66
CA GLU A 6 -5.73 -11.32 4.15
C GLU A 6 -5.12 -10.51 3.00
N ILE A 7 -4.85 -11.16 1.87
CA ILE A 7 -4.37 -10.51 0.63
C ILE A 7 -5.40 -9.50 0.12
N GLN A 8 -6.69 -9.86 0.06
CA GLN A 8 -7.75 -8.95 -0.38
C GLN A 8 -7.90 -7.73 0.55
N LYS A 9 -7.82 -7.94 1.88
CA LYS A 9 -7.82 -6.81 2.84
C LYS A 9 -6.61 -5.91 2.70
N LEU A 10 -5.45 -6.47 2.34
CA LEU A 10 -4.25 -5.69 2.04
C LEU A 10 -4.39 -4.90 0.75
N GLU A 11 -4.95 -5.50 -0.31
CA GLU A 11 -5.21 -4.78 -1.57
C GLU A 11 -6.21 -3.64 -1.39
N GLU A 12 -7.27 -3.85 -0.60
CA GLU A 12 -8.25 -2.81 -0.33
C GLU A 12 -7.62 -1.62 0.42
N GLN A 13 -6.76 -1.89 1.41
CA GLN A 13 -6.00 -0.87 2.12
C GLN A 13 -5.00 -0.15 1.22
N ILE A 14 -4.26 -0.89 0.38
CA ILE A 14 -3.32 -0.31 -0.60
C ILE A 14 -4.08 0.61 -1.55
N ASN A 15 -5.25 0.18 -2.06
CA ASN A 15 -6.02 0.97 -3.01
C ASN A 15 -6.60 2.23 -2.35
N LYS A 16 -7.02 2.14 -1.09
CA LYS A 16 -7.50 3.30 -0.32
C LYS A 16 -6.38 4.31 -0.07
N VAL A 17 -5.23 3.86 0.43
CA VAL A 17 -4.04 4.72 0.68
C VAL A 17 -3.53 5.31 -0.63
N LYS A 18 -3.56 4.57 -1.74
CA LYS A 18 -3.17 5.07 -3.07
C LYS A 18 -4.09 6.18 -3.56
N LYS A 19 -5.40 6.06 -3.35
CA LYS A 19 -6.37 7.12 -3.66
C LYS A 19 -6.14 8.35 -2.79
N GLU A 20 -5.95 8.19 -1.49
CA GLU A 20 -5.65 9.29 -0.57
C GLU A 20 -4.33 9.98 -0.98
N LEU A 21 -3.28 9.23 -1.29
CA LEU A 21 -2.01 9.77 -1.77
C LEU A 21 -2.19 10.59 -3.05
N VAL A 22 -2.92 10.07 -4.04
CA VAL A 22 -3.17 10.78 -5.31
C VAL A 22 -3.95 12.08 -5.06
N LEU A 23 -4.92 12.07 -4.15
CA LEU A 23 -5.68 13.27 -3.77
C LEU A 23 -4.80 14.27 -3.03
N THR A 24 -4.06 13.83 -2.01
CA THR A 24 -3.13 14.67 -1.25
C THR A 24 -2.06 15.27 -2.18
N VAL A 25 -1.50 14.49 -3.11
CA VAL A 25 -0.54 14.99 -4.10
C VAL A 25 -1.18 16.03 -5.03
N LYS A 26 -2.42 15.82 -5.45
CA LYS A 26 -3.16 16.81 -6.25
C LYS A 26 -3.42 18.11 -5.49
N GLU A 27 -3.73 18.02 -4.19
CA GLU A 27 -4.09 19.19 -3.37
C GLU A 27 -2.87 19.95 -2.81
N THR A 28 -1.84 19.24 -2.35
CA THR A 28 -0.65 19.83 -1.70
C THR A 28 0.60 19.86 -2.56
N GLY A 29 0.57 19.22 -3.74
CA GLY A 29 1.74 19.04 -4.59
C GLY A 29 2.75 18.04 -4.00
N LEU A 30 3.63 17.50 -4.86
CA LEU A 30 4.64 16.49 -4.49
C LEU A 30 5.67 16.95 -3.42
N ASN A 31 5.64 18.23 -3.04
CA ASN A 31 6.67 18.86 -2.20
C ASN A 31 6.29 18.97 -0.73
N SER A 32 5.11 18.47 -0.34
CA SER A 32 4.72 18.42 1.06
C SER A 32 5.31 17.19 1.73
N GLN A 33 5.77 17.32 2.98
CA GLN A 33 6.16 16.17 3.80
C GLN A 33 5.04 15.12 3.89
N GLN A 34 3.78 15.52 3.68
CA GLN A 34 2.66 14.59 3.58
C GLN A 34 2.78 13.65 2.39
N THR A 35 3.20 14.10 1.22
CA THR A 35 3.39 13.24 0.05
C THR A 35 4.50 12.20 0.27
N LEU A 36 5.64 12.63 0.84
CA LEU A 36 6.74 11.73 1.15
C LEU A 36 6.34 10.67 2.18
N ASN A 37 5.66 11.08 3.25
CA ASN A 37 5.19 10.16 4.29
C ASN A 37 4.14 9.17 3.75
N CYS A 38 3.25 9.65 2.89
CA CYS A 38 2.19 8.85 2.30
C CYS A 38 2.75 7.88 1.25
N SER A 39 3.79 8.28 0.50
CA SER A 39 4.56 7.39 -0.38
C SER A 39 5.26 6.27 0.40
N GLN A 40 5.93 6.59 1.52
CA GLN A 40 6.59 5.57 2.36
C GLN A 40 5.60 4.57 2.97
N ARG A 41 4.45 5.04 3.43
CA ARG A 41 3.38 4.14 3.94
C ARG A 41 2.86 3.21 2.85
N LEU A 42 2.69 3.72 1.63
CA LEU A 42 2.24 2.90 0.50
C LEU A 42 3.29 1.85 0.13
N ASP A 43 4.57 2.25 0.09
CA ASP A 43 5.69 1.35 -0.23
C ASP A 43 5.83 0.22 0.81
N ALA A 44 5.63 0.53 2.10
CA ALA A 44 5.62 -0.44 3.17
C ALA A 44 4.46 -1.45 3.04
N LEU A 45 3.27 -0.99 2.68
CA LEU A 45 2.10 -1.86 2.45
C LEU A 45 2.30 -2.77 1.22
N ILE A 46 2.87 -2.23 0.13
CA ILE A 46 3.20 -3.01 -1.07
C ILE A 46 4.28 -4.05 -0.74
N THR A 47 5.31 -3.66 0.01
CA THR A 47 6.37 -4.58 0.45
C THR A 47 5.80 -5.71 1.32
N ALA A 48 4.88 -5.40 2.23
CA ALA A 48 4.20 -6.40 3.04
C ALA A 48 3.34 -7.35 2.18
N TYR A 49 2.59 -6.82 1.22
CA TYR A 49 1.81 -7.60 0.26
C TYR A 49 2.69 -8.51 -0.60
N GLN A 50 3.79 -7.98 -1.13
CA GLN A 50 4.76 -8.74 -1.92
C GLN A 50 5.42 -9.84 -1.08
N LYS A 51 5.77 -9.56 0.19
CA LYS A 51 6.30 -10.58 1.10
C LYS A 51 5.28 -11.66 1.40
N MET A 52 4.01 -11.31 1.65
CA MET A 52 2.96 -12.32 1.87
C MET A 52 2.73 -13.19 0.63
N ARG A 53 2.77 -12.59 -0.57
CA ARG A 53 2.70 -13.34 -1.84
C ARG A 53 3.94 -14.18 -2.11
N ALA A 54 5.13 -13.69 -1.78
CA ALA A 54 6.40 -14.39 -1.97
C ALA A 54 6.59 -15.54 -0.98
N VAL A 55 6.16 -15.36 0.27
CA VAL A 55 6.15 -16.41 1.32
C VAL A 55 5.18 -17.56 0.98
N GLY A 56 4.23 -17.35 0.06
CA GLY A 56 3.42 -18.42 -0.53
C GLY A 56 4.18 -19.33 -1.51
N CYS A 57 5.45 -19.05 -1.83
CA CYS A 57 6.30 -19.84 -2.74
C CYS A 57 7.54 -20.44 -2.06
N GLU A 58 7.48 -20.64 -0.74
CA GLU A 58 8.41 -21.53 -0.04
C GLU A 58 7.63 -22.40 0.94
N LYS A 59 6.90 -23.41 0.43
CA LYS A 59 6.80 -24.78 0.99
C LYS A 59 6.19 -25.72 -0.04
#